data_AF-A0A630PMN9-F1
#
_entry.id   AF-A0A630PMN9-F1
#
_cell.length_a   1.000
_cell.length_b   1.000
_cell.length_c   1.000
_cell.angle_alpha   90.00
_cell.angle_beta   90.00
_cell.angle_gamma   90.00
#
_symmetry.space_group_name_H-M   'P 1'
#
loop_
_entity.id
_entity.type
_entity.pdbx_description
1 polymer ?
#
loop_
_entity_poly.entity_id
_entity_poly.type
_entity_poly.pdbx_seq_one_letter_code
_entity_poly.pdbx_strand_id
1 'polypeptide(L)'
;MKPYVLKFQEIQPHSEALVGGKGMNLGACSNIEGVHVPAGFCLTTEAYKRTLAENNEFTQLLQRLSSLKTSDMDAIREISETIRTLIQHTQIPSEITSDMDAALLDVGGYEMPFAVRSSATAEDLPHTSFAGQHDTYLNIIGRDALLQHISMCWASLFTERAIIYRIQNQFDHHKVQLAVVIQQMIFPEASGILFTADPITSNRKSFSIDASFGLGEALVSGLVSADSYTVQENTITNKIIATKKLAIYSLKEGGTETRPLEKSQQTKQTLTDQQILQLAKLGRKIEAYFGKPQDIEWCLAEGIFYIVQSRPITTLYPIPEVSEPGNRVYISVAHQQMMTDAMKPLGLSFYLMTTPATMYTAGGRLFVDITQSLSAKVSRDMMVNSLGQSDPLIKDAILGLPVSSGTVEGRARIILNMEKVNLEDGDILVTAYTDPSWTPAFVSIKGLVTEVGGLMTHGAVIAREYGLPAVVGVENATTVIKDGQQIRINGTEGYIEILD
;
A
#
# COMPACT_ATOMS: atom_id res chain seq x y z
N MET A 1 22.01 25.45 -16.73
CA MET A 1 20.53 25.45 -16.88
C MET A 1 20.04 24.12 -16.35
N LYS A 2 18.91 24.07 -15.63
CA LYS A 2 18.35 22.78 -15.19
C LYS A 2 17.69 22.08 -16.40
N PRO A 3 17.81 20.75 -16.52
CA PRO A 3 17.28 20.03 -17.68
C PRO A 3 15.76 19.89 -17.63
N TYR A 4 15.12 19.92 -18.81
CA TYR A 4 13.68 19.66 -18.96
C TYR A 4 13.34 18.17 -18.98
N VAL A 5 14.29 17.35 -19.44
CA VAL A 5 14.16 15.89 -19.49
C VAL A 5 15.32 15.25 -18.75
N LEU A 6 15.03 14.22 -17.95
CA LEU A 6 16.02 13.38 -17.28
C LEU A 6 15.70 11.91 -17.50
N LYS A 7 16.61 11.14 -18.09
CA LYS A 7 16.45 9.69 -18.22
C LYS A 7 16.59 9.02 -16.87
N PHE A 8 15.96 7.86 -16.66
CA PHE A 8 16.02 7.18 -15.36
C PHE A 8 17.45 6.94 -14.85
N GLN A 9 18.39 6.58 -15.75
CA GLN A 9 19.79 6.35 -15.40
C GLN A 9 20.55 7.63 -15.00
N GLU A 10 20.04 8.80 -15.38
CA GLU A 10 20.65 10.11 -15.09
C GLU A 10 20.15 10.69 -13.76
N ILE A 11 19.08 10.13 -13.19
CA ILE A 11 18.47 10.64 -11.95
C ILE A 11 19.39 10.35 -10.77
N GLN A 12 19.73 11.40 -10.04
CA GLN A 12 20.57 11.37 -8.84
C GLN A 12 19.72 11.61 -7.58
N PRO A 13 20.19 11.24 -6.37
CA PRO A 13 19.43 11.41 -5.13
C PRO A 13 18.96 12.85 -4.82
N HIS A 14 19.65 13.87 -5.35
CA HIS A 14 19.27 15.28 -5.16
C HIS A 14 18.28 15.79 -6.22
N SER A 15 17.83 14.94 -7.16
CA SER A 15 16.91 15.30 -8.24
C SER A 15 15.44 15.24 -7.83
N GLU A 16 15.10 14.86 -6.58
CA GLU A 16 13.71 14.68 -6.12
C GLU A 16 12.80 15.89 -6.41
N ALA A 17 13.30 17.12 -6.18
CA ALA A 17 12.55 18.34 -6.48
C ALA A 17 12.30 18.58 -8.00
N LEU A 18 13.04 17.89 -8.87
CA LEU A 18 12.90 17.94 -10.33
C LEU A 18 12.03 16.83 -10.88
N VAL A 19 12.07 15.63 -10.31
CA VAL A 19 11.42 14.44 -10.88
C VAL A 19 10.27 13.87 -10.05
N GLY A 20 10.05 14.41 -8.84
CA GLY A 20 9.05 13.91 -7.89
C GLY A 20 9.39 12.52 -7.32
N GLY A 21 8.54 12.05 -6.40
CA GLY A 21 8.78 10.79 -5.66
C GLY A 21 8.87 9.57 -6.56
N LYS A 22 7.92 9.40 -7.50
CA LYS A 22 7.91 8.25 -8.42
C LYS A 22 9.11 8.24 -9.36
N GLY A 23 9.43 9.40 -9.94
CA GLY A 23 10.59 9.56 -10.81
C GLY A 23 11.90 9.23 -10.06
N MET A 24 12.02 9.71 -8.82
CA MET A 24 13.17 9.41 -7.96
C MET A 24 13.29 7.91 -7.67
N ASN A 25 12.20 7.25 -7.29
CA ASN A 25 12.23 5.81 -6.98
C ASN A 25 12.50 4.96 -8.23
N LEU A 26 11.98 5.34 -9.40
CA LEU A 26 12.28 4.65 -10.66
C LEU A 26 13.75 4.80 -11.08
N GLY A 27 14.30 6.02 -10.96
CA GLY A 27 15.72 6.26 -11.17
C GLY A 27 16.58 5.43 -10.23
N ALA A 28 16.24 5.41 -8.94
CA ALA A 28 16.91 4.59 -7.94
C ALA A 28 16.86 3.10 -8.28
N CYS A 29 15.69 2.54 -8.60
CA CYS A 29 15.53 1.15 -9.02
C CYS A 29 16.33 0.80 -10.28
N SER A 30 16.39 1.72 -11.25
CA SER A 30 17.12 1.49 -12.51
C SER A 30 18.64 1.34 -12.33
N ASN A 31 19.17 1.82 -11.21
CA ASN A 31 20.58 1.71 -10.84
C ASN A 31 20.90 0.44 -10.02
N ILE A 32 19.89 -0.37 -9.68
CA ILE A 32 20.09 -1.61 -8.94
C ILE A 32 20.42 -2.73 -9.93
N GLU A 33 21.61 -3.32 -9.83
CA GLU A 33 22.02 -4.44 -10.67
C GLU A 33 20.98 -5.58 -10.64
N GLY A 34 20.62 -6.15 -11.78
CA GLY A 34 19.67 -7.27 -11.86
C GLY A 34 18.21 -6.92 -11.55
N VAL A 35 17.88 -5.64 -11.30
CA VAL A 35 16.50 -5.13 -11.32
C VAL A 35 16.23 -4.58 -12.72
N HIS A 36 15.17 -5.05 -13.37
CA HIS A 36 14.78 -4.55 -14.69
C HIS A 36 13.71 -3.48 -14.50
N VAL A 37 14.02 -2.25 -14.89
CA VAL A 37 13.04 -1.15 -14.97
C VAL A 37 12.83 -0.85 -16.45
N PRO A 38 11.58 -0.79 -16.96
CA PRO A 38 11.33 -0.40 -18.34
C PRO A 38 11.93 0.97 -18.63
N ALA A 39 12.55 1.12 -19.81
CA ALA A 39 13.22 2.35 -20.19
C ALA A 39 12.25 3.53 -20.21
N GLY A 40 12.76 4.73 -19.93
CA GLY A 40 11.93 5.91 -19.84
C GLY A 40 12.68 7.10 -19.27
N PHE A 41 11.94 8.19 -19.10
CA PHE A 41 12.45 9.46 -18.63
C PHE A 41 11.39 10.25 -17.87
N CYS A 42 11.85 11.24 -17.12
CA CYS A 42 11.01 12.21 -16.44
C CYS A 42 11.08 13.54 -17.20
N LEU A 43 9.91 14.06 -17.55
CA LEU A 43 9.72 15.46 -17.85
C LEU A 43 9.70 16.22 -16.52
N THR A 44 10.68 17.10 -16.29
CA THR A 44 10.95 17.66 -14.96
C THR A 44 9.97 18.76 -14.58
N THR A 45 9.96 19.15 -13.30
CA THR A 45 9.21 20.31 -12.80
C THR A 45 9.61 21.62 -13.47
N GLU A 46 10.80 21.71 -14.06
CA GLU A 46 11.23 22.90 -14.83
C GLU A 46 10.50 22.97 -16.18
N ALA A 47 10.15 21.85 -16.80
CA ALA A 47 9.35 21.83 -18.03
C ALA A 47 7.92 22.31 -17.75
N TYR A 48 7.34 21.88 -16.63
CA TYR A 48 6.06 22.39 -16.13
C TYR A 48 6.09 23.91 -15.92
N LYS A 49 7.09 24.41 -15.19
CA LYS A 49 7.26 25.87 -14.97
C LYS A 49 7.39 26.60 -16.28
N ARG A 50 8.27 26.15 -17.17
CA ARG A 50 8.56 26.81 -18.43
C ARG A 50 7.33 26.91 -19.33
N THR A 51 6.50 25.86 -19.34
CA THR A 51 5.26 25.80 -20.13
C THR A 51 4.20 26.77 -19.60
N LEU A 52 4.07 26.91 -18.27
CA LEU A 52 3.01 27.72 -17.65
C LEU A 52 3.43 29.14 -17.25
N ALA A 53 4.74 29.44 -17.18
CA ALA A 53 5.26 30.71 -16.67
C ALA A 53 4.83 31.94 -17.48
N GLU A 54 4.58 31.79 -18.78
CA GLU A 54 4.16 32.90 -19.66
C GLU A 54 2.64 33.09 -19.70
N ASN A 55 1.88 32.25 -18.98
CA ASN A 55 0.43 32.30 -18.98
C ASN A 55 -0.10 33.23 -17.87
N ASN A 56 -0.37 34.48 -18.24
CA ASN A 56 -0.91 35.50 -17.32
C ASN A 56 -2.26 35.09 -16.72
N GLU A 57 -3.12 34.43 -17.49
CA GLU A 57 -4.43 33.94 -17.01
C GLU A 57 -4.25 32.88 -15.94
N PHE A 58 -3.33 31.93 -16.14
CA PHE A 58 -3.00 30.90 -15.15
C PHE A 58 -2.56 31.54 -13.82
N THR A 59 -1.68 32.54 -13.88
CA THR A 59 -1.20 33.25 -12.69
C THR A 59 -2.33 33.96 -11.94
N GLN A 60 -3.25 34.60 -12.66
CA GLN A 60 -4.42 35.25 -12.05
C GLN A 60 -5.37 34.25 -11.38
N LEU A 61 -5.59 33.09 -12.00
CA LEU A 61 -6.42 32.02 -11.44
C LEU A 61 -5.82 31.43 -10.16
N LEU A 62 -4.49 31.25 -10.11
CA LEU A 62 -3.78 30.81 -8.88
C LEU A 62 -3.90 31.84 -7.75
N GLN A 63 -3.82 33.14 -8.08
CA GLN A 63 -4.01 34.21 -7.10
C GLN A 63 -5.44 34.20 -6.54
N ARG A 64 -6.45 34.01 -7.40
CA ARG A 64 -7.86 33.88 -6.97
C ARG A 64 -8.05 32.67 -6.07
N LEU A 65 -7.50 31.49 -6.45
CA LEU A 65 -7.54 30.28 -5.61
C LEU A 65 -6.95 30.50 -4.22
N SER A 66 -5.83 31.21 -4.12
CA SER A 66 -5.12 31.45 -2.85
C SER A 66 -5.93 32.27 -1.84
N SER A 67 -6.99 32.96 -2.30
CA SER A 67 -7.91 33.73 -1.44
C SER A 67 -9.15 32.95 -0.99
N LEU A 68 -9.40 31.77 -1.57
CA LEU A 68 -10.59 30.96 -1.28
C LEU A 68 -10.43 30.10 -0.02
N LYS A 69 -11.58 29.77 0.57
CA LYS A 69 -11.71 28.82 1.69
C LYS A 69 -12.38 27.54 1.21
N THR A 70 -12.28 26.49 2.02
CA THR A 70 -12.93 25.18 1.75
C THR A 70 -14.45 25.26 1.67
N SER A 71 -15.06 26.34 2.18
CA SER A 71 -16.50 26.61 2.06
C SER A 71 -16.91 27.07 0.66
N ASP A 72 -15.97 27.55 -0.16
CA ASP A 72 -16.25 28.25 -1.42
C ASP A 72 -16.31 27.26 -2.60
N MET A 73 -17.09 26.19 -2.42
CA MET A 73 -17.10 25.02 -3.30
C MET A 73 -17.41 25.35 -4.77
N ASP A 74 -18.39 26.21 -5.03
CA ASP A 74 -18.76 26.59 -6.40
C ASP A 74 -17.63 27.36 -7.11
N ALA A 75 -16.97 28.27 -6.39
CA ALA A 75 -15.84 29.03 -6.93
C ALA A 75 -14.62 28.12 -7.15
N ILE A 76 -14.36 27.18 -6.24
CA ILE A 76 -13.30 26.18 -6.41
C ILE A 76 -13.56 25.33 -7.66
N ARG A 77 -14.79 24.89 -7.87
CA ARG A 77 -15.19 24.09 -9.03
C ARG A 77 -15.01 24.86 -10.34
N GLU A 78 -15.50 26.09 -10.41
CA GLU A 78 -15.35 26.96 -11.59
C GLU A 78 -13.88 27.19 -11.94
N ILE A 79 -13.05 27.56 -10.96
CA ILE A 79 -11.63 27.83 -11.20
C ILE A 79 -10.85 26.55 -11.52
N SER A 80 -11.17 25.44 -10.86
CA SER A 80 -10.63 24.11 -11.16
C SER A 80 -10.82 23.76 -12.63
N GLU A 81 -12.06 23.86 -13.13
CA GLU A 81 -12.39 23.56 -14.54
C GLU A 81 -11.66 24.51 -15.51
N THR A 82 -11.63 25.80 -15.18
CA THR A 82 -10.95 26.82 -16.01
C THR A 82 -9.45 26.56 -16.10
N ILE A 83 -8.76 26.35 -14.96
CA ILE A 83 -7.32 26.07 -14.93
C ILE A 83 -7.00 24.79 -15.70
N ARG A 84 -7.78 23.72 -15.49
CA ARG A 84 -7.55 22.44 -16.16
C ARG A 84 -7.69 22.55 -17.67
N THR A 85 -8.72 23.28 -18.12
CA THR A 85 -8.94 23.56 -19.55
C THR A 85 -7.79 24.38 -20.12
N LEU A 86 -7.35 25.43 -19.41
CA LEU A 86 -6.23 26.28 -19.81
C LEU A 86 -4.94 25.49 -19.98
N ILE A 87 -4.60 24.63 -19.00
CA ILE A 87 -3.39 23.78 -19.06
C ILE A 87 -3.47 22.82 -20.26
N GLN A 88 -4.62 22.18 -20.50
CA GLN A 88 -4.78 21.23 -21.61
C GLN A 88 -4.66 21.86 -23.00
N HIS A 89 -5.00 23.15 -23.14
CA HIS A 89 -4.88 23.87 -24.41
C HIS A 89 -3.55 24.63 -24.54
N THR A 90 -2.74 24.69 -23.48
CA THR A 90 -1.42 25.35 -23.54
C THR A 90 -0.45 24.47 -24.32
N GLN A 91 0.19 25.04 -25.35
CA GLN A 91 1.17 24.33 -26.15
C GLN A 91 2.49 24.16 -25.39
N ILE A 92 3.05 22.95 -25.44
CA ILE A 92 4.37 22.66 -24.87
C ILE A 92 5.44 23.32 -25.75
N PRO A 93 6.32 24.18 -25.20
CA PRO A 93 7.39 24.84 -25.93
C PRO A 93 8.27 23.89 -26.76
N SER A 94 8.73 24.36 -27.93
CA SER A 94 9.51 23.55 -28.88
C SER A 94 10.83 23.03 -28.31
N GLU A 95 11.48 23.80 -27.43
CA GLU A 95 12.69 23.40 -26.71
C GLU A 95 12.45 22.16 -25.83
N ILE A 96 11.29 22.08 -25.15
CA ILE A 96 10.93 20.91 -24.34
C ILE A 96 10.61 19.72 -25.25
N THR A 97 9.86 19.93 -26.33
CA THR A 97 9.56 18.84 -27.26
C THR A 97 10.81 18.31 -27.96
N SER A 98 11.80 19.18 -28.24
CA SER A 98 13.08 18.75 -28.82
C SER A 98 13.89 17.89 -27.85
N ASP A 99 13.92 18.26 -26.56
CA ASP A 99 14.56 17.43 -25.53
C ASP A 99 13.85 16.08 -25.37
N MET A 100 12.51 16.06 -25.48
CA MET A 100 11.72 14.83 -25.48
C MET A 100 12.00 13.96 -26.70
N ASP A 101 12.05 14.55 -27.90
CA ASP A 101 12.36 13.85 -29.16
C ASP A 101 13.72 13.13 -29.04
N ALA A 102 14.73 13.83 -28.50
CA ALA A 102 16.04 13.26 -28.25
C ALA A 102 16.01 12.08 -27.26
N ALA A 103 15.23 12.17 -26.19
CA ALA A 103 15.08 11.07 -25.23
C ALA A 103 14.27 9.88 -25.81
N LEU A 104 13.29 10.15 -26.67
CA LEU A 104 12.46 9.13 -27.29
C LEU A 104 13.21 8.30 -28.35
N LEU A 105 14.24 8.85 -29.00
CA LEU A 105 15.07 8.09 -29.94
C LEU A 105 15.71 6.85 -29.32
N ASP A 106 16.10 6.93 -28.04
CA ASP A 106 16.72 5.80 -27.33
C ASP A 106 15.75 4.66 -27.00
N VAL A 107 14.44 4.95 -27.05
CA VAL A 107 13.37 4.02 -26.67
C VAL A 107 12.44 3.68 -27.84
N GLY A 108 12.86 3.95 -29.08
CA GLY A 108 12.16 3.56 -30.31
C GLY A 108 11.18 4.59 -30.89
N GLY A 109 11.15 5.81 -30.35
CA GLY A 109 10.35 6.91 -30.89
C GLY A 109 8.86 6.84 -30.54
N TYR A 110 8.07 7.71 -31.17
CA TYR A 110 6.64 7.89 -30.88
C TYR A 110 5.73 6.72 -31.29
N GLU A 111 6.23 5.78 -32.10
CA GLU A 111 5.47 4.59 -32.49
C GLU A 111 5.40 3.56 -31.35
N MET A 112 6.28 3.70 -30.36
CA MET A 112 6.29 2.82 -29.21
C MET A 112 5.20 3.21 -28.19
N PRO A 113 4.65 2.22 -27.46
CA PRO A 113 3.65 2.45 -26.43
C PRO A 113 4.29 2.89 -25.10
N PHE A 114 3.74 3.93 -24.48
CA PHE A 114 4.21 4.48 -23.21
C PHE A 114 3.12 4.54 -22.14
N ALA A 115 3.52 4.38 -20.88
CA ALA A 115 2.78 4.80 -19.72
C ALA A 115 3.17 6.25 -19.37
N VAL A 116 2.17 7.11 -19.20
CA VAL A 116 2.34 8.50 -18.79
C VAL A 116 1.78 8.65 -17.38
N ARG A 117 2.65 9.00 -16.42
CA ARG A 117 2.31 9.01 -15.00
C ARG A 117 2.72 10.33 -14.36
N SER A 118 1.81 10.89 -13.59
CA SER A 118 2.10 12.05 -12.74
C SER A 118 3.04 11.65 -11.59
N SER A 119 4.05 12.47 -11.32
CA SER A 119 5.04 12.32 -10.24
C SER A 119 5.21 13.65 -9.50
N ALA A 120 4.50 13.82 -8.39
CA ALA A 120 4.55 15.06 -7.63
C ALA A 120 5.72 15.09 -6.64
N THR A 121 6.19 16.30 -6.32
CA THR A 121 7.29 16.54 -5.36
C THR A 121 6.83 16.51 -3.90
N ALA A 122 5.53 16.36 -3.65
CA ALA A 122 4.93 16.38 -2.31
C ALA A 122 4.25 15.05 -1.95
N GLU A 123 4.44 13.99 -2.75
CA GLU A 123 3.81 12.67 -2.56
C GLU A 123 4.36 11.90 -1.35
N ASP A 124 5.59 12.21 -0.88
CA ASP A 124 6.31 11.41 0.12
C ASP A 124 6.38 12.05 1.53
N LEU A 125 5.56 13.08 1.83
CA LEU A 125 5.48 13.54 3.22
C LEU A 125 4.86 12.45 4.11
N PRO A 126 5.36 12.22 5.35
CA PRO A 126 5.00 11.08 6.21
C PRO A 126 3.51 10.92 6.57
N HIS A 127 2.66 11.89 6.19
CA HIS A 127 1.23 11.92 6.48
C HIS A 127 0.36 12.23 5.24
N THR A 128 0.94 12.25 4.03
CA THR A 128 0.24 12.67 2.81
C THR A 128 0.18 11.53 1.80
N SER A 129 -0.66 10.52 2.06
CA SER A 129 -0.98 9.53 1.05
C SER A 129 -1.90 10.15 -0.01
N PHE A 130 -1.34 10.78 -1.04
CA PHE A 130 -2.03 11.06 -2.31
C PHE A 130 -2.28 9.76 -3.13
N ALA A 131 -2.36 8.62 -2.46
CA ALA A 131 -2.54 7.32 -3.09
C ALA A 131 -3.85 7.32 -3.89
N GLY A 132 -3.75 7.01 -5.19
CA GLY A 132 -4.89 6.89 -6.11
C GLY A 132 -5.53 8.20 -6.57
N GLN A 133 -4.94 9.37 -6.32
CA GLN A 133 -5.46 10.66 -6.80
C GLN A 133 -4.81 11.17 -8.10
N HIS A 134 -3.84 10.42 -8.62
CA HIS A 134 -2.93 10.86 -9.65
C HIS A 134 -3.11 10.03 -10.92
N ASP A 135 -3.36 10.73 -12.03
CA ASP A 135 -3.67 10.09 -13.30
C ASP A 135 -2.48 9.27 -13.81
N THR A 136 -2.77 8.02 -14.14
CA THR A 136 -1.89 7.10 -14.85
C THR A 136 -2.60 6.72 -16.15
N TYR A 137 -1.94 6.98 -17.26
CA TYR A 137 -2.46 6.64 -18.58
C TYR A 137 -1.56 5.58 -19.19
N LEU A 138 -2.16 4.46 -19.60
CA LEU A 138 -1.42 3.31 -20.11
C LEU A 138 -1.58 3.19 -21.64
N ASN A 139 -0.55 2.65 -22.28
CA ASN A 139 -0.54 2.34 -23.70
C ASN A 139 -0.82 3.55 -24.60
N ILE A 140 -0.14 4.67 -24.33
CA ILE A 140 -0.20 5.89 -25.12
C ILE A 140 0.78 5.78 -26.29
N ILE A 141 0.28 5.95 -27.51
CA ILE A 141 1.04 5.81 -28.75
C ILE A 141 0.85 7.10 -29.56
N GLY A 142 1.94 7.59 -30.16
CA GLY A 142 1.94 8.77 -31.02
C GLY A 142 2.23 10.08 -30.29
N ARG A 143 2.76 11.04 -31.05
CA ARG A 143 3.24 12.33 -30.53
C ARG A 143 2.15 13.17 -29.89
N ASP A 144 1.06 13.39 -30.61
CA ASP A 144 -0.02 14.26 -30.15
C ASP A 144 -0.71 13.67 -28.91
N ALA A 145 -0.91 12.35 -28.88
CA ALA A 145 -1.44 11.65 -27.72
C ALA A 145 -0.50 11.79 -26.51
N LEU A 146 0.82 11.63 -26.68
CA LEU A 146 1.77 11.78 -25.59
C LEU A 146 1.73 13.20 -24.99
N LEU A 147 1.76 14.23 -25.83
CA LEU A 147 1.69 15.63 -25.41
C LEU A 147 0.37 15.94 -24.70
N GLN A 148 -0.76 15.43 -25.22
CA GLN A 148 -2.07 15.56 -24.59
C GLN A 148 -2.08 14.96 -23.18
N HIS A 149 -1.58 13.74 -23.01
CA HIS A 149 -1.57 13.06 -21.72
C HIS A 149 -0.59 13.70 -20.72
N ILE A 150 0.51 14.31 -21.19
CA ILE A 150 1.37 15.15 -20.36
C ILE A 150 0.60 16.34 -19.81
N SER A 151 -0.13 17.06 -20.67
CA SER A 151 -0.96 18.19 -20.23
C SER A 151 -2.09 17.75 -19.29
N MET A 152 -2.68 16.56 -19.51
CA MET A 152 -3.66 15.98 -18.59
C MET A 152 -3.03 15.68 -17.22
N CYS A 153 -1.82 15.10 -17.17
CA CYS A 153 -1.10 14.91 -15.92
C CYS A 153 -0.88 16.24 -15.20
N TRP A 154 -0.42 17.30 -15.87
CA TRP A 154 -0.27 18.62 -15.25
C TRP A 154 -1.59 19.21 -14.76
N ALA A 155 -2.67 19.04 -15.53
CA ALA A 155 -4.01 19.46 -15.13
C ALA A 155 -4.53 18.69 -13.89
N SER A 156 -4.07 17.45 -13.66
CA SER A 156 -4.47 16.65 -12.49
C SER A 156 -4.12 17.32 -11.15
N LEU A 157 -3.11 18.19 -11.12
CA LEU A 157 -2.79 19.00 -9.94
C LEU A 157 -3.97 19.87 -9.52
N PHE A 158 -4.84 20.28 -10.44
CA PHE A 158 -5.90 21.26 -10.21
C PHE A 158 -7.29 20.63 -10.21
N THR A 159 -7.41 19.33 -9.89
CA THR A 159 -8.72 18.74 -9.57
C THR A 159 -9.29 19.38 -8.31
N GLU A 160 -10.63 19.39 -8.20
CA GLU A 160 -11.33 19.95 -7.03
C GLU A 160 -10.82 19.36 -5.71
N ARG A 161 -10.66 18.03 -5.68
CA ARG A 161 -10.14 17.29 -4.52
C ARG A 161 -8.73 17.74 -4.14
N ALA A 162 -7.83 17.88 -5.12
CA ALA A 162 -6.46 18.31 -4.88
C ALA A 162 -6.39 19.77 -4.40
N ILE A 163 -7.24 20.65 -4.92
CA ILE A 163 -7.33 22.05 -4.47
C ILE A 163 -7.83 22.12 -3.03
N ILE A 164 -8.95 21.46 -2.70
CA ILE A 164 -9.53 21.44 -1.36
C ILE A 164 -8.53 20.93 -0.34
N TYR A 165 -7.86 19.82 -0.67
CA TYR A 165 -6.83 19.24 0.20
C TYR A 165 -5.71 20.25 0.52
N ARG A 166 -5.24 21.00 -0.49
CA ARG A 166 -4.20 22.00 -0.28
C ARG A 166 -4.67 23.18 0.57
N ILE A 167 -5.91 23.64 0.38
CA ILE A 167 -6.48 24.70 1.23
C ILE A 167 -6.56 24.22 2.68
N GLN A 168 -7.03 22.99 2.93
CA GLN A 168 -7.13 22.41 4.27
C GLN A 168 -5.76 22.33 4.98
N ASN A 169 -4.72 21.96 4.24
CA ASN A 169 -3.37 21.82 4.76
C ASN A 169 -2.51 23.09 4.61
N GLN A 170 -3.12 24.21 4.18
CA GLN A 170 -2.45 25.51 4.02
C GLN A 170 -1.23 25.46 3.08
N PHE A 171 -1.29 24.63 2.05
CA PHE A 171 -0.27 24.56 1.00
C PHE A 171 -0.48 25.64 -0.05
N ASP A 172 0.58 26.39 -0.34
CA ASP A 172 0.60 27.43 -1.38
C ASP A 172 0.48 26.82 -2.79
N HIS A 173 -0.57 27.21 -3.52
CA HIS A 173 -0.84 26.74 -4.88
C HIS A 173 0.27 27.09 -5.89
N HIS A 174 1.06 28.14 -5.65
CA HIS A 174 2.16 28.55 -6.55
C HIS A 174 3.40 27.66 -6.43
N LYS A 175 3.55 26.94 -5.32
CA LYS A 175 4.71 26.09 -5.07
C LYS A 175 4.54 24.66 -5.58
N VAL A 176 3.33 24.30 -5.98
CA VAL A 176 3.02 22.95 -6.46
C VAL A 176 3.48 22.81 -7.89
N GLN A 177 4.32 21.79 -8.11
CA GLN A 177 4.88 21.46 -9.41
C GLN A 177 4.75 19.96 -9.61
N LEU A 178 4.67 19.53 -10.86
CA LEU A 178 4.52 18.13 -11.20
C LEU A 178 5.53 17.76 -12.28
N ALA A 179 6.30 16.70 -12.01
CA ALA A 179 7.04 16.00 -13.03
C ALA A 179 6.14 14.93 -13.67
N VAL A 180 6.40 14.60 -14.93
CA VAL A 180 5.69 13.53 -15.63
C VAL A 180 6.67 12.44 -15.99
N VAL A 181 6.38 11.21 -15.56
CA VAL A 181 7.13 10.01 -15.92
C VAL A 181 6.57 9.49 -17.24
N ILE A 182 7.44 9.34 -18.24
CA ILE A 182 7.15 8.67 -19.50
C ILE A 182 7.96 7.38 -19.52
N GLN A 183 7.28 6.25 -19.40
CA GLN A 183 7.89 4.93 -19.25
C GLN A 183 7.40 4.02 -20.38
N GLN A 184 8.31 3.29 -21.01
CA GLN A 184 7.97 2.32 -22.05
C GLN A 184 7.03 1.24 -21.48
N MET A 185 5.98 0.92 -22.22
CA MET A 185 5.05 -0.15 -21.84
C MET A 185 5.69 -1.52 -22.02
N ILE A 186 5.52 -2.34 -21.00
CA ILE A 186 5.68 -3.79 -21.09
C ILE A 186 4.29 -4.38 -21.26
N PHE A 187 4.16 -5.43 -22.05
CA PHE A 187 2.92 -6.17 -22.25
C PHE A 187 2.97 -7.48 -21.45
N PRO A 188 2.49 -7.47 -20.19
CA PRO A 188 2.70 -8.59 -19.31
C PRO A 188 1.67 -9.70 -19.48
N GLU A 189 2.12 -10.91 -19.16
CA GLU A 189 1.25 -12.07 -18.91
C GLU A 189 0.59 -11.94 -17.53
N ALA A 190 1.33 -11.44 -16.55
CA ALA A 190 0.88 -11.22 -15.19
C ALA A 190 1.48 -9.94 -14.60
N SER A 191 0.74 -9.31 -13.69
CA SER A 191 1.22 -8.14 -12.96
C SER A 191 0.67 -8.14 -11.55
N GLY A 192 1.26 -7.30 -10.71
CA GLY A 192 0.92 -7.33 -9.30
C GLY A 192 1.63 -6.32 -8.44
N ILE A 193 1.40 -6.48 -7.14
CA ILE A 193 1.97 -5.67 -6.08
C ILE A 193 2.74 -6.61 -5.16
N LEU A 194 3.90 -6.16 -4.69
CA LEU A 194 4.72 -6.84 -3.69
C LEU A 194 4.97 -5.87 -2.54
N PHE A 195 4.58 -6.27 -1.33
CA PHE A 195 5.00 -5.62 -0.09
C PHE A 195 6.12 -6.44 0.55
N THR A 196 7.26 -5.80 0.85
CA THR A 196 8.41 -6.47 1.51
C THR A 196 8.25 -6.60 3.04
N ALA A 197 7.13 -6.12 3.56
CA ALA A 197 6.65 -6.34 4.91
C ALA A 197 5.13 -6.46 4.87
N ASP A 198 4.55 -7.22 5.79
CA ASP A 198 3.09 -7.31 5.89
C ASP A 198 2.52 -5.96 6.37
N PRO A 199 1.72 -5.25 5.55
CA PRO A 199 1.19 -3.94 5.91
C PRO A 199 0.08 -4.00 6.98
N ILE A 200 -0.46 -5.19 7.27
CA ILE A 200 -1.50 -5.42 8.26
C ILE A 200 -0.87 -5.76 9.61
N THR A 201 -0.05 -6.81 9.64
CA THR A 201 0.58 -7.28 10.90
C THR A 201 1.84 -6.50 11.28
N SER A 202 2.34 -5.65 10.38
CA SER A 202 3.65 -5.00 10.48
C SER A 202 4.83 -5.97 10.53
N ASN A 203 4.63 -7.25 10.17
CA ASN A 203 5.69 -8.25 10.14
C ASN A 203 6.65 -8.00 8.97
N ARG A 204 7.82 -7.41 9.28
CA ARG A 204 8.89 -7.09 8.31
C ARG A 204 9.67 -8.31 7.79
N LYS A 205 9.35 -9.52 8.26
CA LYS A 205 9.92 -10.77 7.72
C LYS A 205 8.98 -11.46 6.73
N SER A 206 7.74 -11.00 6.61
CA SER A 206 6.70 -11.57 5.77
C SER A 206 6.49 -10.72 4.52
N PHE A 207 6.62 -11.35 3.35
CA PHE A 207 6.38 -10.71 2.05
C PHE A 207 4.97 -11.06 1.61
N SER A 208 4.21 -10.05 1.21
CA SER A 208 2.88 -10.24 0.62
C SER A 208 2.94 -9.93 -0.87
N ILE A 209 2.53 -10.88 -1.71
CA ILE A 209 2.51 -10.74 -3.17
C ILE A 209 1.09 -10.94 -3.65
N ASP A 210 0.53 -9.91 -4.27
CA ASP A 210 -0.75 -10.02 -4.99
C ASP A 210 -0.49 -10.07 -6.49
N ALA A 211 -1.14 -11.00 -7.19
CA ALA A 211 -0.93 -11.22 -8.63
C ALA A 211 -2.23 -11.46 -9.38
N SER A 212 -2.34 -10.88 -10.58
CA SER A 212 -3.41 -11.14 -11.54
C SER A 212 -2.89 -11.16 -12.98
N PHE A 213 -3.72 -11.59 -13.92
CA PHE A 213 -3.39 -11.63 -15.34
C PHE A 213 -3.55 -10.26 -16.00
N GLY A 214 -2.73 -9.98 -17.02
CA GLY A 214 -2.78 -8.73 -17.78
C GLY A 214 -2.16 -7.54 -17.05
N LEU A 215 -2.63 -6.33 -17.34
CA LEU A 215 -2.11 -5.08 -16.79
C LEU A 215 -2.51 -4.83 -15.33
N GLY A 216 -1.60 -4.23 -14.56
CA GLY A 216 -1.73 -4.04 -13.11
C GLY A 216 -2.75 -2.97 -12.68
N GLU A 217 -3.23 -2.17 -13.63
CA GLU A 217 -4.24 -1.13 -13.41
C GLU A 217 -5.47 -1.67 -12.67
N ALA A 218 -5.92 -2.88 -13.02
CA ALA A 218 -7.10 -3.51 -12.45
C ALA A 218 -6.96 -3.82 -10.95
N LEU A 219 -5.74 -4.16 -10.52
CA LEU A 219 -5.41 -4.48 -9.13
C LEU A 219 -5.37 -3.21 -8.29
N VAL A 220 -4.70 -2.18 -8.80
CA VAL A 220 -4.58 -0.88 -8.12
C VAL A 220 -5.94 -0.21 -7.96
N SER A 221 -6.84 -0.37 -8.93
CA SER A 221 -8.21 0.15 -8.86
C SER A 221 -9.17 -0.71 -8.03
N GLY A 222 -8.72 -1.87 -7.52
CA GLY A 222 -9.56 -2.81 -6.76
C GLY A 222 -10.70 -3.46 -7.57
N LEU A 223 -10.60 -3.46 -8.90
CA LEU A 223 -11.65 -3.97 -9.80
C LEU A 223 -11.60 -5.49 -9.97
N VAL A 224 -10.48 -6.12 -9.62
CA VAL A 224 -10.26 -7.57 -9.78
C VAL A 224 -9.79 -8.22 -8.48
N SER A 225 -10.26 -9.44 -8.25
CA SER A 225 -9.68 -10.30 -7.21
C SER A 225 -8.32 -10.81 -7.67
N ALA A 226 -7.33 -10.82 -6.78
CA ALA A 226 -5.96 -11.26 -7.04
C ALA A 226 -5.67 -12.58 -6.35
N ASP A 227 -4.75 -13.37 -6.89
CA ASP A 227 -4.09 -14.38 -6.07
C ASP A 227 -3.23 -13.67 -5.02
N SER A 228 -3.18 -14.20 -3.81
CA SER A 228 -2.35 -13.67 -2.74
C SER A 228 -1.40 -14.74 -2.23
N TYR A 229 -0.11 -14.41 -2.17
CA TYR A 229 0.95 -15.32 -1.75
C TYR A 229 1.73 -14.70 -0.59
N THR A 230 2.01 -15.50 0.43
CA THR A 230 2.85 -15.09 1.56
C THR A 230 4.18 -15.84 1.51
N VAL A 231 5.28 -15.11 1.58
CA VAL A 231 6.64 -15.67 1.58
C VAL A 231 7.37 -15.24 2.86
N GLN A 232 7.89 -16.21 3.59
CA GLN A 232 8.75 -15.99 4.76
C GLN A 232 10.01 -16.85 4.62
N GLU A 233 11.18 -16.29 4.90
CA GLU A 233 12.45 -17.03 4.88
C GLU A 233 12.69 -17.85 3.59
N ASN A 234 12.37 -17.28 2.42
CA ASN A 234 12.45 -17.93 1.10
C ASN A 234 11.55 -19.17 0.93
N THR A 235 10.52 -19.31 1.76
CA THR A 235 9.51 -20.38 1.67
C THR A 235 8.13 -19.76 1.51
N ILE A 236 7.30 -20.35 0.65
CA ILE A 236 5.90 -19.93 0.51
C ILE A 236 5.12 -20.53 1.68
N THR A 237 4.62 -19.68 2.58
CA THR A 237 3.88 -20.11 3.78
C THR A 237 2.38 -20.18 3.54
N ASN A 238 1.85 -19.36 2.64
CA ASN A 238 0.43 -19.33 2.32
C ASN A 238 0.18 -19.01 0.84
N LYS A 239 -0.90 -19.55 0.27
CA LYS A 239 -1.39 -19.25 -1.08
C LYS A 239 -2.91 -19.22 -1.10
N ILE A 240 -3.46 -18.13 -1.62
CA ILE A 240 -4.89 -17.95 -1.84
C ILE A 240 -5.08 -17.73 -3.34
N ILE A 241 -5.79 -18.64 -4.00
CA ILE A 241 -6.06 -18.54 -5.43
C ILE A 241 -7.46 -17.96 -5.63
N ALA A 242 -7.54 -16.74 -6.15
CA ALA A 242 -8.81 -16.07 -6.36
C ALA A 242 -9.38 -16.34 -7.75
N THR A 243 -10.71 -16.33 -7.84
CA THR A 243 -11.42 -16.39 -9.12
C THR A 243 -11.34 -15.04 -9.84
N LYS A 244 -10.40 -14.94 -10.78
CA LYS A 244 -10.12 -13.75 -11.59
C LYS A 244 -11.12 -13.66 -12.75
N LYS A 245 -12.16 -12.83 -12.62
CA LYS A 245 -13.22 -12.74 -13.65
C LYS A 245 -12.86 -11.84 -14.84
N LEU A 246 -12.08 -10.79 -14.59
CA LEU A 246 -11.74 -9.75 -15.57
C LEU A 246 -10.22 -9.56 -15.59
N ALA A 247 -9.70 -9.10 -16.72
CA ALA A 247 -8.33 -8.64 -16.87
C ALA A 247 -8.29 -7.44 -17.82
N ILE A 248 -7.30 -6.56 -17.66
CA ILE A 248 -7.09 -5.39 -18.52
C ILE A 248 -5.97 -5.70 -19.51
N TYR A 249 -6.21 -5.42 -20.79
CA TYR A 249 -5.27 -5.65 -21.87
C TYR A 249 -5.04 -4.37 -22.68
N SER A 250 -3.86 -4.27 -23.29
CA SER A 250 -3.54 -3.19 -24.21
C SER A 250 -4.20 -3.38 -25.57
N LEU A 251 -4.62 -2.28 -26.20
CA LEU A 251 -5.11 -2.25 -27.57
C LEU A 251 -3.98 -1.94 -28.56
N LYS A 252 -4.06 -2.47 -29.78
CA LYS A 252 -3.03 -2.25 -30.82
C LYS A 252 -2.89 -0.78 -31.24
N GLU A 253 -3.98 -0.03 -31.20
CA GLU A 253 -4.04 1.38 -31.63
C GLU A 253 -3.79 2.37 -30.48
N GLY A 254 -3.52 1.86 -29.26
CA GLY A 254 -3.38 2.67 -28.05
C GLY A 254 -4.58 2.53 -27.11
N GLY A 255 -4.35 2.78 -25.81
CA GLY A 255 -5.34 2.62 -24.75
C GLY A 255 -5.48 1.18 -24.22
N THR A 256 -6.41 0.98 -23.29
CA THR A 256 -6.64 -0.29 -22.61
C THR A 256 -8.09 -0.73 -22.72
N GLU A 257 -8.33 -2.03 -22.59
CA GLU A 257 -9.67 -2.62 -22.58
C GLU A 257 -9.78 -3.68 -21.50
N THR A 258 -10.86 -3.62 -20.72
CA THR A 258 -11.23 -4.64 -19.74
C THR A 258 -12.01 -5.76 -20.43
N ARG A 259 -11.49 -6.99 -20.33
CA ARG A 259 -12.12 -8.18 -20.94
C ARG A 259 -12.37 -9.27 -19.90
N PRO A 260 -13.45 -10.06 -20.04
CA PRO A 260 -13.63 -11.27 -19.25
C PRO A 260 -12.54 -12.31 -19.54
N LEU A 261 -12.03 -12.94 -18.48
CA LEU A 261 -11.11 -14.06 -18.60
C LEU A 261 -11.87 -15.35 -18.97
N GLU A 262 -11.24 -16.23 -19.74
CA GLU A 262 -11.80 -17.56 -20.03
C GLU A 262 -12.00 -18.36 -18.74
N LYS A 263 -13.07 -19.15 -18.65
CA LYS A 263 -13.43 -19.90 -17.43
C LYS A 263 -12.30 -20.78 -16.88
N SER A 264 -11.50 -21.37 -17.76
CA SER A 264 -10.32 -22.18 -17.43
C SER A 264 -9.19 -21.36 -16.79
N GLN A 265 -9.07 -20.08 -17.16
CA GLN A 265 -8.04 -19.18 -16.66
C GLN A 265 -8.44 -18.51 -15.34
N GLN A 266 -9.75 -18.33 -15.07
CA GLN A 266 -10.22 -17.61 -13.87
C GLN A 266 -9.74 -18.24 -12.56
N THR A 267 -9.67 -19.56 -12.49
CA THR A 267 -9.24 -20.31 -11.29
C THR A 267 -7.78 -20.77 -11.36
N LYS A 268 -7.06 -20.42 -12.43
CA LYS A 268 -5.65 -20.78 -12.57
C LYS A 268 -4.80 -19.88 -11.67
N GLN A 269 -3.79 -20.48 -11.03
CA GLN A 269 -2.76 -19.75 -10.31
C GLN A 269 -1.95 -18.88 -11.30
N THR A 270 -1.76 -17.61 -10.94
CA THR A 270 -1.16 -16.58 -11.79
C THR A 270 0.35 -16.74 -11.93
N LEU A 271 1.05 -16.90 -10.80
CA LEU A 271 2.50 -17.09 -10.78
C LEU A 271 2.85 -18.53 -10.40
N THR A 272 3.87 -19.10 -11.01
CA THR A 272 4.45 -20.37 -10.54
C THR A 272 5.19 -20.17 -9.20
N ASP A 273 5.36 -21.24 -8.44
CA ASP A 273 6.08 -21.20 -7.16
C ASP A 273 7.52 -20.67 -7.30
N GLN A 274 8.19 -21.04 -8.39
CA GLN A 274 9.53 -20.54 -8.69
C GLN A 274 9.52 -19.02 -8.93
N GLN A 275 8.52 -18.51 -9.66
CA GLN A 275 8.35 -17.08 -9.91
C GLN A 275 8.03 -16.31 -8.63
N ILE A 276 7.20 -16.86 -7.73
CA ILE A 276 6.89 -16.28 -6.42
C ILE A 276 8.17 -16.08 -5.60
N LEU A 277 9.01 -17.12 -5.51
CA LEU A 277 10.27 -17.06 -4.77
C LEU A 277 11.31 -16.15 -5.45
N GLN A 278 11.35 -16.10 -6.78
CA GLN A 278 12.21 -15.18 -7.52
C GLN A 278 11.82 -13.72 -7.26
N LEU A 279 10.53 -13.41 -7.29
CA LEU A 279 10.02 -12.08 -7.02
C LEU A 279 10.27 -11.65 -5.57
N ALA A 280 10.10 -12.55 -4.59
CA ALA A 280 10.43 -12.27 -3.19
C ALA A 280 11.93 -11.93 -3.00
N LYS A 281 12.83 -12.67 -3.67
CA LYS A 281 14.27 -12.35 -3.67
C LYS A 281 14.57 -10.99 -4.30
N LEU A 282 13.89 -10.65 -5.40
CA LEU A 282 14.01 -9.35 -6.05
C LEU A 282 13.55 -8.22 -5.12
N GLY A 283 12.39 -8.38 -4.47
CA GLY A 283 11.88 -7.43 -3.48
C GLY A 283 12.83 -7.22 -2.31
N ARG A 284 13.45 -8.30 -1.79
CA ARG A 284 14.45 -8.20 -0.72
C ARG A 284 15.68 -7.40 -1.15
N LYS A 285 16.11 -7.55 -2.42
CA LYS A 285 17.21 -6.75 -2.98
C LYS A 285 16.86 -5.27 -3.06
N ILE A 286 15.64 -4.95 -3.49
CA ILE A 286 15.14 -3.57 -3.58
C ILE A 286 14.99 -2.97 -2.17
N GLU A 287 14.39 -3.68 -1.22
CA GLU A 287 14.30 -3.29 0.19
C GLU A 287 15.68 -2.99 0.80
N ALA A 288 16.67 -3.86 0.55
CA ALA A 288 18.04 -3.66 1.03
C ALA A 288 18.69 -2.39 0.45
N TYR A 289 18.42 -2.07 -0.83
CA TYR A 289 18.92 -0.86 -1.47
C TYR A 289 18.32 0.42 -0.85
N PHE A 290 17.00 0.43 -0.61
CA PHE A 290 16.32 1.58 -0.01
C PHE A 290 16.46 1.67 1.52
N GLY A 291 16.94 0.60 2.18
CA GLY A 291 17.12 0.51 3.62
C GLY A 291 15.82 0.51 4.44
N LYS A 292 14.67 0.30 3.78
CA LYS A 292 13.34 0.31 4.42
C LYS A 292 12.34 -0.52 3.59
N PRO A 293 11.27 -1.06 4.20
CA PRO A 293 10.30 -1.85 3.47
C PRO A 293 9.63 -1.09 2.33
N GLN A 294 9.39 -1.79 1.23
CA GLN A 294 8.88 -1.23 -0.02
C GLN A 294 7.54 -1.86 -0.42
N ASP A 295 6.68 -1.01 -0.95
CA ASP A 295 5.52 -1.32 -1.80
C ASP A 295 6.00 -1.23 -3.25
N ILE A 296 5.92 -2.33 -3.99
CA ILE A 296 6.53 -2.49 -5.32
C ILE A 296 5.46 -2.96 -6.30
N GLU A 297 5.22 -2.17 -7.35
CA GLU A 297 4.44 -2.62 -8.50
C GLU A 297 5.36 -3.28 -9.53
N TRP A 298 4.94 -4.45 -10.01
CA TRP A 298 5.72 -5.26 -10.93
C TRP A 298 4.86 -5.83 -12.06
N CYS A 299 5.51 -6.19 -13.16
CA CYS A 299 4.90 -6.98 -14.21
C CYS A 299 5.85 -8.06 -14.73
N LEU A 300 5.30 -9.15 -15.24
CA LEU A 300 6.01 -10.32 -15.73
C LEU A 300 5.72 -10.47 -17.22
N ALA A 301 6.77 -10.44 -18.03
CA ALA A 301 6.71 -10.69 -19.46
C ALA A 301 7.87 -11.60 -19.87
N GLU A 302 7.58 -12.66 -20.61
CA GLU A 302 8.61 -13.57 -21.14
C GLU A 302 9.51 -14.17 -20.04
N GLY A 303 8.95 -14.41 -18.85
CA GLY A 303 9.68 -14.92 -17.69
C GLY A 303 10.56 -13.89 -16.95
N ILE A 304 10.55 -12.62 -17.37
CA ILE A 304 11.33 -11.54 -16.75
C ILE A 304 10.41 -10.62 -15.94
N PHE A 305 10.79 -10.36 -14.69
CA PHE A 305 10.12 -9.37 -13.84
C PHE A 305 10.65 -7.97 -14.13
N TYR A 306 9.73 -7.06 -14.43
CA TYR A 306 9.97 -5.64 -14.58
C TYR A 306 9.35 -4.88 -13.40
N ILE A 307 10.12 -3.98 -12.79
CA ILE A 307 9.65 -3.10 -11.73
C ILE A 307 9.14 -1.81 -12.37
N VAL A 308 7.85 -1.55 -12.21
CA VAL A 308 7.18 -0.39 -12.82
C VAL A 308 6.98 0.73 -11.81
N GLN A 309 7.03 0.46 -10.52
CA GLN A 309 7.01 1.46 -9.46
C GLN A 309 7.55 0.85 -8.15
N SER A 310 8.14 1.69 -7.30
CA SER A 310 8.47 1.33 -5.92
C SER A 310 8.33 2.55 -5.02
N ARG A 311 7.88 2.35 -3.78
CA ARG A 311 7.84 3.38 -2.74
C ARG A 311 7.93 2.78 -1.34
N PRO A 312 8.34 3.57 -0.33
CA PRO A 312 8.33 3.11 1.06
C PRO A 312 6.93 2.76 1.58
N ILE A 313 6.82 1.70 2.39
CA ILE A 313 5.59 1.44 3.15
C ILE A 313 5.54 2.38 4.36
N THR A 314 4.70 3.41 4.31
CA THR A 314 4.61 4.46 5.34
C THR A 314 3.64 4.13 6.48
N THR A 315 2.81 3.09 6.32
CA THR A 315 1.83 2.66 7.33
C THR A 315 2.42 1.82 8.45
N LEU A 316 3.63 1.28 8.27
CA LEU A 316 4.27 0.43 9.26
C LEU A 316 4.67 1.25 10.49
N TYR A 317 4.34 0.75 11.68
CA TYR A 317 4.82 1.36 12.91
C TYR A 317 6.37 1.31 12.93
N PRO A 318 7.05 2.42 13.29
CA PRO A 318 8.50 2.45 13.38
C PRO A 318 8.99 1.49 14.46
N ILE A 319 10.17 0.91 14.26
CA ILE A 319 10.81 0.03 15.24
C ILE A 319 11.92 0.78 15.99
N PRO A 320 12.16 0.46 17.26
CA PRO A 320 13.32 1.00 17.97
C PRO A 320 14.65 0.67 17.27
N GLU A 321 15.57 1.63 17.23
CA GLU A 321 16.93 1.37 16.77
C GLU A 321 17.69 0.53 17.81
N VAL A 322 18.27 -0.58 17.35
CA VAL A 322 18.99 -1.54 18.18
C VAL A 322 20.35 -1.84 17.60
N SER A 323 21.38 -1.87 18.45
CA SER A 323 22.76 -2.14 18.06
C SER A 323 23.08 -3.64 17.97
N GLU A 324 22.31 -4.48 18.66
CA GLU A 324 22.58 -5.92 18.77
C GLU A 324 21.57 -6.76 17.97
N PRO A 325 22.04 -7.77 17.21
CA PRO A 325 21.17 -8.70 16.50
C PRO A 325 20.39 -9.60 17.47
N GLY A 326 19.25 -10.11 17.03
CA GLY A 326 18.41 -11.06 17.77
C GLY A 326 16.95 -10.62 17.89
N ASN A 327 16.07 -11.55 18.27
CA ASN A 327 14.68 -11.22 18.55
C ASN A 327 14.60 -10.45 19.88
N ARG A 328 13.92 -9.31 19.86
CA ARG A 328 13.74 -8.42 21.01
C ARG A 328 12.26 -8.24 21.29
N VAL A 329 11.91 -8.14 22.57
CA VAL A 329 10.54 -7.83 23.00
C VAL A 329 10.55 -6.50 23.73
N TYR A 330 9.81 -5.53 23.19
CA TYR A 330 9.65 -4.20 23.74
C TYR A 330 8.25 -4.02 24.30
N ILE A 331 8.15 -3.34 25.44
CA ILE A 331 6.86 -2.90 25.98
C ILE A 331 6.82 -1.39 26.11
N SER A 332 5.68 -0.81 25.73
CA SER A 332 5.44 0.63 25.85
C SER A 332 5.32 1.01 27.32
N VAL A 333 6.15 1.96 27.77
CA VAL A 333 6.06 2.56 29.12
C VAL A 333 4.77 3.37 29.26
N ALA A 334 4.42 4.10 28.21
CA ALA A 334 3.34 5.07 28.23
C ALA A 334 1.95 4.45 28.40
N HIS A 335 1.68 3.30 27.75
CA HIS A 335 0.40 2.59 27.85
C HIS A 335 0.07 2.14 29.28
N GLN A 336 1.05 1.67 30.05
CA GLN A 336 0.84 1.30 31.46
C GLN A 336 0.40 2.48 32.34
N GLN A 337 0.71 3.70 31.93
CA GLN A 337 0.38 4.94 32.63
C GLN A 337 -0.82 5.67 32.00
N MET A 338 -1.57 5.00 31.10
CA MET A 338 -2.67 5.60 30.32
C MET A 338 -2.24 6.81 29.48
N MET A 339 -0.96 6.90 29.12
CA MET A 339 -0.40 7.89 28.21
C MET A 339 -0.38 7.30 26.79
N THR A 340 -1.55 7.21 26.16
CA THR A 340 -1.74 6.51 24.88
C THR A 340 -1.32 7.34 23.65
N ASP A 341 -1.24 8.66 23.79
CA ASP A 341 -0.81 9.57 22.72
C ASP A 341 0.71 9.59 22.53
N ALA A 342 1.15 9.95 21.32
CA ALA A 342 2.56 10.19 21.05
C ALA A 342 3.08 11.41 21.84
N MET A 343 4.22 11.25 22.49
CA MET A 343 4.87 12.32 23.21
C MET A 343 5.50 13.32 22.22
N LYS A 344 5.37 14.61 22.51
CA LYS A 344 6.07 15.66 21.75
C LYS A 344 7.60 15.53 21.92
N PRO A 345 8.42 15.97 20.95
CA PRO A 345 9.88 15.82 21.00
C PRO A 345 10.54 16.35 22.29
N LEU A 346 10.06 17.48 22.82
CA LEU A 346 10.55 18.04 24.08
C LEU A 346 10.23 17.12 25.28
N GLY A 347 9.03 16.53 25.31
CA GLY A 347 8.61 15.61 26.37
C GLY A 347 9.43 14.32 26.35
N LEU A 348 9.69 13.75 25.17
CA LEU A 348 10.59 12.60 25.00
C LEU A 348 11.99 12.91 25.51
N SER A 349 12.55 14.04 25.10
CA SER A 349 13.91 14.45 25.49
C SER A 349 14.03 14.62 27.00
N PHE A 350 13.03 15.25 27.63
CA PHE A 350 13.00 15.40 29.09
C PHE A 350 12.96 14.03 29.79
N TYR A 351 12.07 13.13 29.38
CA TYR A 351 11.97 11.80 29.97
C TYR A 351 13.29 11.02 29.87
N LEU A 352 13.88 10.98 28.67
CA LEU A 352 15.15 10.29 28.41
C LEU A 352 16.31 10.83 29.26
N MET A 353 16.31 12.12 29.61
CA MET A 353 17.33 12.70 30.51
C MET A 353 17.11 12.37 31.98
N THR A 354 15.86 12.17 32.41
CA THR A 354 15.51 12.01 33.83
C THR A 354 15.36 10.56 34.29
N THR A 355 15.13 9.64 33.35
CA THR A 355 14.92 8.22 33.67
C THR A 355 16.24 7.53 34.02
N PRO A 356 16.29 6.71 35.09
CA PRO A 356 17.44 5.86 35.38
C PRO A 356 17.46 4.58 34.51
N ALA A 357 16.36 4.26 33.81
CA ALA A 357 16.24 3.05 32.99
C ALA A 357 16.59 3.31 31.53
N THR A 358 17.27 2.36 30.89
CA THR A 358 17.51 2.38 29.44
C THR A 358 16.17 2.26 28.70
N MET A 359 15.79 3.33 28.01
CA MET A 359 14.56 3.39 27.23
C MET A 359 14.86 3.57 25.74
N TYR A 360 13.97 3.06 24.91
CA TYR A 360 14.06 3.14 23.47
C TYR A 360 12.88 3.92 22.91
N THR A 361 13.07 4.61 21.80
CA THR A 361 12.02 5.44 21.17
C THR A 361 11.53 4.82 19.88
N ALA A 362 10.22 4.80 19.68
CA ALA A 362 9.62 4.50 18.39
C ALA A 362 8.26 5.20 18.26
N GLY A 363 8.01 5.88 17.14
CA GLY A 363 6.70 6.48 16.85
C GLY A 363 6.27 7.55 17.85
N GLY A 364 7.24 8.28 18.41
CA GLY A 364 6.99 9.25 19.47
C GLY A 364 6.64 8.65 20.83
N ARG A 365 6.89 7.35 21.04
CA ARG A 365 6.62 6.63 22.31
C ARG A 365 7.90 6.04 22.90
N LEU A 366 7.86 5.78 24.20
CA LEU A 366 8.95 5.19 24.98
C LEU A 366 8.69 3.70 25.24
N PHE A 367 9.73 2.89 25.06
CA PHE A 367 9.72 1.45 25.23
C PHE A 367 10.86 1.00 26.13
N VAL A 368 10.67 -0.12 26.82
CA VAL A 368 11.73 -0.83 27.55
C VAL A 368 11.92 -2.23 26.96
N ASP A 369 13.17 -2.66 26.85
CA ASP A 369 13.54 -4.01 26.42
C ASP A 369 13.32 -4.98 27.58
N ILE A 370 12.39 -5.93 27.41
CA ILE A 370 12.07 -6.96 28.42
C ILE A 370 12.55 -8.35 28.00
N THR A 371 13.37 -8.44 26.95
CA THR A 371 13.83 -9.71 26.36
C THR A 371 14.49 -10.61 27.40
N GLN A 372 15.36 -10.06 28.24
CA GLN A 372 16.02 -10.83 29.30
C GLN A 372 15.05 -11.35 30.36
N SER A 373 14.04 -10.55 30.73
CA SER A 373 13.00 -10.97 31.67
C SER A 373 12.18 -12.15 31.16
N LEU A 374 12.05 -12.30 29.84
CA LEU A 374 11.31 -13.41 29.21
C LEU A 374 12.16 -14.68 28.98
N SER A 375 13.48 -14.61 29.20
CA SER A 375 14.42 -15.70 28.88
C SER A 375 14.21 -16.96 29.72
N ALA A 376 13.94 -16.81 31.03
CA ALA A 376 13.70 -17.92 31.95
C ALA A 376 12.20 -18.10 32.22
N LYS A 377 11.75 -19.35 32.42
CA LYS A 377 10.34 -19.66 32.63
C LYS A 377 9.73 -18.88 33.81
N VAL A 378 10.40 -18.88 34.96
CA VAL A 378 9.90 -18.22 36.18
C VAL A 378 9.76 -16.70 35.99
N SER A 379 10.78 -16.05 35.44
CA SER A 379 10.74 -14.59 35.21
C SER A 379 9.74 -14.22 34.11
N ARG A 380 9.60 -15.06 33.08
CA ARG A 380 8.59 -14.91 32.03
C ARG A 380 7.18 -14.98 32.59
N ASP A 381 6.87 -16.01 33.37
CA ASP A 381 5.56 -16.20 33.96
C ASP A 381 5.21 -15.02 34.89
N MET A 382 6.18 -14.53 35.69
CA MET A 382 5.99 -13.33 36.51
C MET A 382 5.73 -12.08 35.66
N MET A 383 6.53 -11.86 34.60
CA MET A 383 6.39 -10.70 33.73
C MET A 383 5.04 -10.69 33.01
N VAL A 384 4.68 -11.79 32.35
CA VAL A 384 3.42 -11.91 31.60
C VAL A 384 2.20 -11.76 32.52
N ASN A 385 2.22 -12.37 33.71
CA ASN A 385 1.12 -12.22 34.67
C ASN A 385 1.00 -10.79 35.22
N SER A 386 2.13 -10.11 35.48
CA SER A 386 2.10 -8.71 35.92
C SER A 386 1.57 -7.79 34.84
N LEU A 387 1.97 -8.01 33.58
CA LEU A 387 1.56 -7.18 32.45
C LEU A 387 0.13 -7.46 32.00
N GLY A 388 -0.32 -8.72 32.06
CA GLY A 388 -1.68 -9.12 31.71
C GLY A 388 -2.77 -8.47 32.58
N GLN A 389 -2.41 -7.96 33.77
CA GLN A 389 -3.34 -7.15 34.58
C GLN A 389 -3.62 -5.76 33.97
N SER A 390 -2.73 -5.26 33.10
CA SER A 390 -2.85 -3.93 32.50
C SER A 390 -3.54 -3.93 31.14
N ASP A 391 -3.40 -5.01 30.36
CA ASP A 391 -4.00 -5.14 29.03
C ASP A 391 -4.28 -6.63 28.73
N PRO A 392 -5.55 -7.02 28.47
CA PRO A 392 -5.92 -8.38 28.09
C PRO A 392 -5.14 -8.91 26.88
N LEU A 393 -4.77 -8.03 25.93
CA LEU A 393 -4.02 -8.39 24.71
C LEU A 393 -2.62 -8.97 25.00
N ILE A 394 -2.06 -8.73 26.18
CA ILE A 394 -0.69 -9.15 26.50
C ILE A 394 -0.61 -10.64 26.85
N LYS A 395 -1.65 -11.19 27.46
CA LYS A 395 -1.63 -12.55 28.01
C LYS A 395 -2.74 -13.41 27.44
N ASP A 396 -3.95 -12.87 27.43
CA ASP A 396 -5.15 -13.67 27.31
C ASP A 396 -5.85 -13.46 25.96
N ALA A 397 -5.35 -12.58 25.07
CA ALA A 397 -5.98 -12.34 23.78
C ALA A 397 -5.10 -12.57 22.53
N ILE A 398 -5.76 -12.94 21.43
CA ILE A 398 -5.20 -13.15 20.09
C ILE A 398 -5.75 -12.04 19.19
N LEU A 399 -4.86 -11.31 18.51
CA LEU A 399 -5.23 -10.23 17.59
C LEU A 399 -5.67 -10.76 16.22
N GLY A 400 -6.58 -10.02 15.58
CA GLY A 400 -6.93 -10.18 14.18
C GLY A 400 -7.55 -8.90 13.61
N LEU A 401 -8.25 -9.04 12.49
CA LEU A 401 -8.93 -7.94 11.81
C LEU A 401 -10.38 -7.85 12.24
N PRO A 402 -10.83 -6.71 12.79
CA PRO A 402 -12.25 -6.49 13.07
C PRO A 402 -13.00 -6.34 11.75
N VAL A 403 -13.95 -7.24 11.49
CA VAL A 403 -14.76 -7.17 10.26
C VAL A 403 -16.25 -7.03 10.54
N SER A 404 -16.72 -7.38 11.73
CA SER A 404 -18.11 -7.17 12.13
C SER A 404 -18.16 -6.89 13.63
N SER A 405 -18.72 -5.75 14.00
CA SER A 405 -18.70 -5.20 15.36
C SER A 405 -19.52 -6.03 16.35
N GLY A 406 -19.15 -5.93 17.63
CA GLY A 406 -19.85 -6.55 18.75
C GLY A 406 -18.95 -7.44 19.58
N THR A 407 -19.41 -7.82 20.76
CA THR A 407 -18.67 -8.68 21.68
C THR A 407 -19.51 -9.88 22.06
N VAL A 408 -18.94 -11.07 22.00
CA VAL A 408 -19.65 -12.31 22.29
C VAL A 408 -18.74 -13.33 22.97
N GLU A 409 -19.33 -14.10 23.87
CA GLU A 409 -18.67 -15.23 24.54
C GLU A 409 -19.34 -16.53 24.12
N GLY A 410 -18.54 -17.56 23.95
CA GLY A 410 -19.06 -18.85 23.53
C GLY A 410 -17.98 -19.90 23.39
N ARG A 411 -18.45 -21.13 23.21
CA ARG A 411 -17.60 -22.30 23.07
C ARG A 411 -17.01 -22.29 21.67
N ALA A 412 -15.69 -22.26 21.56
CA ALA A 412 -14.98 -22.33 20.30
C ALA A 412 -15.18 -23.70 19.65
N ARG A 413 -15.69 -23.73 18.41
CA ARG A 413 -15.75 -24.94 17.59
C ARG A 413 -14.83 -24.82 16.40
N ILE A 414 -13.81 -25.66 16.38
CA ILE A 414 -12.83 -25.71 15.29
C ILE A 414 -13.37 -26.64 14.21
N ILE A 415 -13.75 -26.07 13.07
CA ILE A 415 -14.28 -26.83 11.94
C ILE A 415 -13.42 -26.49 10.74
N LEU A 416 -12.70 -27.49 10.21
CA LEU A 416 -11.86 -27.32 9.02
C LEU A 416 -12.58 -27.76 7.74
N ASN A 417 -13.52 -28.70 7.84
CA ASN A 417 -14.30 -29.23 6.72
C ASN A 417 -15.78 -29.41 7.14
N MET A 418 -16.71 -29.06 6.24
CA MET A 418 -18.16 -29.09 6.50
C MET A 418 -18.77 -30.50 6.65
N GLU A 419 -18.01 -31.58 6.43
CA GLU A 419 -18.52 -32.96 6.54
C GLU A 419 -18.77 -33.42 7.99
N LYS A 420 -18.17 -32.74 8.99
CA LYS A 420 -18.29 -33.07 10.41
C LYS A 420 -18.69 -31.83 11.24
N VAL A 421 -19.76 -31.17 10.84
CA VAL A 421 -20.28 -30.00 11.57
C VAL A 421 -21.10 -30.48 12.77
N ASN A 422 -20.59 -30.21 13.97
CA ASN A 422 -21.35 -30.33 15.22
C ASN A 422 -21.35 -28.96 15.92
N LEU A 423 -22.27 -28.09 15.51
CA LEU A 423 -22.47 -26.76 16.06
C LEU A 423 -23.74 -26.77 16.93
N GLU A 424 -23.62 -26.20 18.12
CA GLU A 424 -24.73 -25.90 19.03
C GLU A 424 -25.01 -24.39 19.04
N ASP A 425 -26.22 -23.99 19.43
CA ASP A 425 -26.54 -22.58 19.63
C ASP A 425 -25.64 -21.98 20.71
N GLY A 426 -25.00 -20.86 20.40
CA GLY A 426 -24.00 -20.23 21.27
C GLY A 426 -22.55 -20.57 20.96
N ASP A 427 -22.29 -21.47 20.02
CA ASP A 427 -20.93 -21.77 19.59
C ASP A 427 -20.32 -20.60 18.79
N ILE A 428 -19.01 -20.47 18.89
CA ILE A 428 -18.18 -19.59 18.07
C ILE A 428 -17.46 -20.43 17.04
N LEU A 429 -17.65 -20.13 15.75
CA LEU A 429 -16.96 -20.86 14.68
C LEU A 429 -15.51 -20.39 14.56
N VAL A 430 -14.58 -21.33 14.62
CA VAL A 430 -13.16 -21.11 14.32
C VAL A 430 -12.78 -21.98 13.11
N THR A 431 -12.32 -21.36 12.02
CA THR A 431 -11.94 -22.09 10.79
C THR A 431 -10.76 -21.43 10.08
N ALA A 432 -10.12 -22.14 9.14
CA ALA A 432 -9.05 -21.58 8.32
C ALA A 432 -9.59 -20.51 7.36
N TYR A 433 -10.67 -20.82 6.63
CA TYR A 433 -11.32 -19.90 5.69
C TYR A 433 -12.79 -20.27 5.51
N THR A 434 -13.54 -19.40 4.82
CA THR A 434 -14.96 -19.63 4.50
C THR A 434 -15.22 -19.40 3.01
N ASP A 435 -16.17 -20.15 2.49
CA ASP A 435 -16.71 -20.02 1.14
C ASP A 435 -18.27 -20.12 1.21
N PRO A 436 -19.00 -19.91 0.10
CA PRO A 436 -20.47 -19.95 0.11
C PRO A 436 -21.12 -21.21 0.69
N SER A 437 -20.42 -22.36 0.69
CA SER A 437 -20.94 -23.59 1.31
C SER A 437 -21.12 -23.48 2.83
N TRP A 438 -20.44 -22.53 3.48
CA TRP A 438 -20.51 -22.30 4.92
C TRP A 438 -21.73 -21.51 5.37
N THR A 439 -22.47 -20.87 4.45
CA THR A 439 -23.63 -20.01 4.76
C THR A 439 -24.63 -20.63 5.75
N PRO A 440 -24.97 -21.94 5.69
CA PRO A 440 -25.88 -22.54 6.68
C PRO A 440 -25.35 -22.49 8.12
N ALA A 441 -24.03 -22.57 8.33
CA ALA A 441 -23.43 -22.55 9.65
C ALA A 441 -23.52 -21.16 10.32
N PHE A 442 -23.53 -20.08 9.53
CA PHE A 442 -23.58 -18.70 10.05
C PHE A 442 -24.87 -18.40 10.80
N VAL A 443 -25.94 -19.12 10.50
CA VAL A 443 -27.24 -18.98 11.18
C VAL A 443 -27.22 -19.57 12.59
N SER A 444 -26.31 -20.50 12.87
CA SER A 444 -26.28 -21.27 14.12
C SER A 444 -25.23 -20.81 15.13
N ILE A 445 -24.32 -19.92 14.72
CA ILE A 445 -23.19 -19.47 15.55
C ILE A 445 -23.42 -18.06 16.09
N LYS A 446 -22.72 -17.74 17.17
CA LYS A 446 -22.76 -16.42 17.82
C LYS A 446 -21.56 -15.54 17.52
N GLY A 447 -20.48 -16.11 16.99
CA GLY A 447 -19.33 -15.35 16.52
C GLY A 447 -18.50 -16.14 15.51
N LEU A 448 -17.62 -15.43 14.79
CA LEU A 448 -16.75 -15.99 13.76
C LEU A 448 -15.29 -15.60 13.99
N VAL A 449 -14.41 -16.59 13.89
CA VAL A 449 -12.97 -16.46 13.80
C VAL A 449 -12.47 -17.16 12.54
N THR A 450 -11.70 -16.47 11.70
CA THR A 450 -10.99 -17.14 10.59
C THR A 450 -9.51 -16.81 10.55
N GLU A 451 -8.68 -17.80 10.19
CA GLU A 451 -7.23 -17.59 10.02
C GLU A 451 -6.91 -16.75 8.80
N VAL A 452 -7.66 -16.98 7.73
CA VAL A 452 -7.54 -16.25 6.47
C VAL A 452 -8.76 -15.38 6.29
N GLY A 453 -8.54 -14.09 6.01
CA GLY A 453 -9.61 -13.16 5.70
C GLY A 453 -9.13 -11.73 5.67
N GLY A 454 -9.84 -10.91 4.90
CA GLY A 454 -9.69 -9.46 4.89
C GLY A 454 -11.09 -8.83 4.90
N LEU A 455 -11.17 -7.50 4.89
CA LEU A 455 -12.45 -6.79 4.98
C LEU A 455 -13.48 -7.26 3.93
N MET A 456 -13.05 -7.69 2.74
CA MET A 456 -13.95 -8.04 1.63
C MET A 456 -14.09 -9.54 1.38
N THR A 457 -13.58 -10.41 2.26
CA THR A 457 -13.70 -11.86 2.07
C THR A 457 -15.10 -12.37 2.41
N HIS A 458 -15.46 -13.55 1.89
CA HIS A 458 -16.80 -14.13 2.04
C HIS A 458 -17.30 -14.10 3.50
N GLY A 459 -16.53 -14.65 4.44
CA GLY A 459 -16.89 -14.65 5.86
C GLY A 459 -17.05 -13.25 6.47
N ALA A 460 -16.25 -12.28 6.03
CA ALA A 460 -16.34 -10.90 6.50
C ALA A 460 -17.58 -10.15 5.98
N VAL A 461 -18.01 -10.43 4.75
CA VAL A 461 -19.23 -9.86 4.16
C VAL A 461 -20.45 -10.47 4.84
N ILE A 462 -20.53 -11.79 4.92
CA ILE A 462 -21.66 -12.50 5.52
C ILE A 462 -21.78 -12.17 7.01
N ALA A 463 -20.68 -12.16 7.77
CA ALA A 463 -20.73 -11.79 9.18
C ALA A 463 -21.34 -10.40 9.42
N ARG A 464 -21.07 -9.42 8.54
CA ARG A 464 -21.69 -8.10 8.61
C ARG A 464 -23.18 -8.10 8.26
N GLU A 465 -23.56 -8.84 7.22
CA GLU A 465 -24.96 -8.96 6.81
C GLU A 465 -25.84 -9.55 7.93
N TYR A 466 -25.30 -10.52 8.67
CA TYR A 466 -26.00 -11.16 9.79
C TYR A 466 -25.78 -10.45 11.14
N GLY A 467 -24.97 -9.38 11.20
CA GLY A 467 -24.62 -8.70 12.45
C GLY A 467 -23.87 -9.59 13.45
N LEU A 468 -23.17 -10.61 12.95
CA LEU A 468 -22.42 -11.59 13.71
C LEU A 468 -21.04 -11.02 14.07
N PRO A 469 -20.68 -10.85 15.35
CA PRO A 469 -19.34 -10.41 15.75
C PRO A 469 -18.25 -11.28 15.13
N ALA A 470 -17.28 -10.67 14.44
CA ALA A 470 -16.31 -11.42 13.67
C ALA A 470 -14.92 -10.78 13.63
N VAL A 471 -13.92 -11.63 13.83
CA VAL A 471 -12.49 -11.30 13.70
C VAL A 471 -11.86 -12.27 12.71
N VAL A 472 -11.21 -11.77 11.67
CA VAL A 472 -10.60 -12.60 10.61
C VAL A 472 -9.11 -12.32 10.50
N GLY A 473 -8.37 -13.10 9.72
CA GLY A 473 -6.92 -12.91 9.61
C GLY A 473 -6.19 -13.22 10.92
N VAL A 474 -6.75 -14.09 11.75
CA VAL A 474 -6.19 -14.47 13.07
C VAL A 474 -5.18 -15.58 12.85
N GLU A 475 -3.90 -15.21 12.80
CA GLU A 475 -2.83 -16.15 12.48
C GLU A 475 -2.84 -17.36 13.42
N ASN A 476 -2.85 -18.57 12.86
CA ASN A 476 -2.84 -19.85 13.59
C ASN A 476 -4.02 -20.08 14.55
N ALA A 477 -5.15 -19.39 14.40
CA ALA A 477 -6.32 -19.52 15.28
C ALA A 477 -6.77 -20.97 15.52
N THR A 478 -6.76 -21.82 14.50
CA THR A 478 -7.21 -23.22 14.58
C THR A 478 -6.25 -24.12 15.35
N THR A 479 -5.04 -23.64 15.63
CA THR A 479 -4.02 -24.38 16.40
C THR A 479 -3.81 -23.80 17.80
N VAL A 480 -4.00 -22.49 17.97
CA VAL A 480 -3.86 -21.80 19.26
C VAL A 480 -5.09 -21.99 20.13
N ILE A 481 -6.29 -21.90 19.55
CA ILE A 481 -7.55 -22.16 20.24
C ILE A 481 -7.79 -23.67 20.26
N LYS A 482 -8.33 -24.21 21.36
CA LYS A 482 -8.71 -25.62 21.49
C LYS A 482 -10.20 -25.81 21.21
N ASP A 483 -10.58 -26.89 20.52
CA ASP A 483 -12.00 -27.22 20.32
C ASP A 483 -12.69 -27.41 21.67
N GLY A 484 -13.83 -26.75 21.85
CA GLY A 484 -14.58 -26.73 23.11
C GLY A 484 -14.14 -25.68 24.13
N GLN A 485 -13.08 -24.91 23.86
CA GLN A 485 -12.58 -23.88 24.77
C GLN A 485 -13.52 -22.68 24.84
N GLN A 486 -13.69 -22.06 26.02
CA GLN A 486 -14.43 -20.82 26.12
C GLN A 486 -13.58 -19.65 25.64
N ILE A 487 -14.14 -18.85 24.73
CA ILE A 487 -13.49 -17.67 24.20
C ILE A 487 -14.46 -16.49 24.16
N ARG A 488 -13.91 -15.27 24.23
CA ARG A 488 -14.62 -14.02 23.97
C ARG A 488 -14.08 -13.41 22.68
N ILE A 489 -14.94 -13.11 21.72
CA ILE A 489 -14.56 -12.32 20.55
C ILE A 489 -14.97 -10.87 20.78
N ASN A 490 -14.06 -9.94 20.52
CA ASN A 490 -14.36 -8.52 20.34
C ASN A 490 -14.18 -8.18 18.85
N GLY A 491 -15.28 -8.23 18.10
CA GLY A 491 -15.31 -7.93 16.67
C GLY A 491 -15.20 -6.44 16.35
N THR A 492 -15.29 -5.57 17.35
CA THR A 492 -15.12 -4.11 17.21
C THR A 492 -13.64 -3.74 17.23
N GLU A 493 -12.90 -4.26 18.21
CA GLU A 493 -11.48 -3.96 18.41
C GLU A 493 -10.55 -4.98 17.76
N GLY A 494 -11.07 -6.13 17.33
CA GLY A 494 -10.34 -7.08 16.50
C GLY A 494 -9.48 -8.05 17.30
N TYR A 495 -9.99 -8.61 18.39
CA TYR A 495 -9.24 -9.60 19.17
C TYR A 495 -10.14 -10.69 19.75
N ILE A 496 -9.52 -11.78 20.20
CA ILE A 496 -10.16 -12.95 20.79
C ILE A 496 -9.49 -13.25 22.13
N GLU A 497 -10.22 -13.14 23.24
CA GLU A 497 -9.71 -13.55 24.55
C GLU A 497 -10.00 -15.03 24.81
N ILE A 498 -9.00 -15.75 25.29
CA ILE A 498 -9.14 -17.09 25.85
C ILE A 498 -9.62 -16.95 27.29
N LEU A 499 -10.76 -17.57 27.60
CA LEU A 499 -11.33 -17.56 28.94
C LEU A 499 -10.90 -18.83 29.69
N ASP A 500 -10.56 -18.67 30.97
CA ASP A 500 -10.15 -19.76 31.88
C ASP A 500 -11.29 -20.74 32.21
#